data_AF-A0AAV9CLE7-F1
#
_entry.id   AF-A0AAV9CLE7-F1
#
_cell.length_a   1.000
_cell.length_b   1.000
_cell.length_c   1.000
_cell.angle_alpha   90.00
_cell.angle_beta   90.00
_cell.angle_gamma   90.00
#
_symmetry.space_group_name_H-M   'P 1'
#
loop_
_entity.id
_entity.type
_entity.pdbx_description
1 polymer ?
#
loop_
_entity_poly.entity_id
_entity_poly.type
_entity_poly.pdbx_seq_one_letter_code
_entity_poly.pdbx_strand_id
1 'polypeptide(L)'
;MKPSRSLLLLLLLLTLFTSPSLSRPAPPSLLRLPIDRPRSSARRDCESWRFTVETNDAGPWKQVPGECEAYVEAYLAGERYAADSRAVAEASLAFASGESGRAGTVGGSDAWVFDVDETLLSNLPFYAENGYGAEIFNETSFNEWVDVARAPALQSSLWLYQELQNLGITIILLTGRSEFQRNATEQNMLFAGYRSWERLILRQDSDMGKSAVVYKSERRAELVLEGYRILGNSGDQWSDLLGFAVAKRSFKLPNPMYYIA
;
A
#
# COMPACT_ATOMS: atom_id res chain seq x y z
N MET A 1 60.17 84.84 -33.75
CA MET A 1 59.07 84.69 -34.74
C MET A 1 58.68 83.22 -34.78
N LYS A 2 57.37 82.89 -34.82
CA LYS A 2 56.68 81.56 -34.84
C LYS A 2 57.55 80.32 -35.15
N PRO A 3 57.31 79.13 -34.55
CA PRO A 3 56.01 78.42 -34.59
C PRO A 3 55.76 77.65 -33.25
N SER A 4 54.82 76.74 -33.01
CA SER A 4 53.86 75.95 -33.79
C SER A 4 52.74 75.54 -32.82
N ARG A 5 51.47 75.67 -33.22
CA ARG A 5 50.32 75.11 -32.51
C ARG A 5 50.21 73.63 -32.87
N SER A 6 50.21 72.73 -31.90
CA SER A 6 49.68 71.37 -32.08
C SER A 6 48.57 71.14 -31.06
N LEU A 7 47.35 71.10 -31.60
CA LEU A 7 46.11 70.85 -30.89
C LEU A 7 45.87 69.33 -30.93
N LEU A 8 46.20 68.60 -29.87
CA LEU A 8 45.88 67.16 -29.79
C LEU A 8 44.49 67.01 -29.16
N LEU A 9 43.51 66.72 -30.01
CA LEU A 9 42.12 66.43 -29.64
C LEU A 9 42.07 65.00 -29.05
N LEU A 10 41.73 64.86 -27.77
CA LEU A 10 41.57 63.57 -27.10
C LEU A 10 40.13 63.04 -27.34
N LEU A 11 39.96 62.10 -28.26
CA LEU A 11 38.70 61.39 -28.49
C LEU A 11 38.61 60.18 -27.54
N LEU A 12 37.78 60.28 -26.48
CA LEU A 12 37.39 59.12 -25.67
C LEU A 12 36.33 58.30 -26.41
N LEU A 13 36.70 57.10 -26.87
CA LEU A 13 35.76 56.07 -27.34
C LEU A 13 35.22 55.28 -26.14
N LEU A 14 33.96 55.52 -25.76
CA LEU A 14 33.21 54.62 -24.87
C LEU A 14 32.80 53.36 -25.65
N THR A 15 33.48 52.24 -25.43
CA THR A 15 33.02 50.93 -25.91
C THR A 15 31.97 50.38 -24.95
N LEU A 16 30.70 50.40 -25.37
CA LEU A 16 29.62 49.64 -24.75
C LEU A 16 29.93 48.14 -24.89
N PHE A 17 30.38 47.50 -23.81
CA PHE A 17 30.41 46.04 -23.73
C PHE A 17 28.98 45.53 -23.57
N THR A 18 28.31 45.20 -24.68
CA THR A 18 27.15 44.33 -24.64
C THR A 18 27.65 42.90 -24.44
N SER A 19 27.61 42.40 -23.21
CA SER A 19 27.84 40.99 -22.94
C SER A 19 26.81 40.19 -23.74
N PRO A 20 27.19 39.36 -24.72
CA PRO A 20 26.24 38.45 -25.33
C PRO A 20 25.84 37.48 -24.22
N SER A 21 24.57 37.53 -23.82
CA SER A 21 23.98 36.47 -23.01
C SER A 21 24.08 35.19 -23.82
N LEU A 22 25.11 34.37 -23.52
CA LEU A 22 25.16 32.99 -24.00
C LEU A 22 23.92 32.29 -23.45
N SER A 23 22.89 32.16 -24.28
CA SER A 23 21.76 31.28 -24.05
C SER A 23 22.30 29.85 -24.01
N ARG A 24 22.55 29.37 -22.79
CA ARG A 24 22.96 28.00 -22.53
C ARG A 24 21.86 27.08 -23.07
N PRO A 25 22.15 26.12 -23.97
CA PRO A 25 21.13 25.20 -24.47
C PRO A 25 20.52 24.46 -23.29
N ALA A 26 19.18 24.35 -23.27
CA ALA A 26 18.48 23.57 -22.27
C ALA A 26 19.04 22.13 -22.28
N PRO A 27 19.31 21.52 -21.10
CA PRO A 27 19.75 20.14 -21.07
C PRO A 27 18.71 19.25 -21.78
N PRO A 28 19.14 18.22 -22.53
CA PRO A 28 18.21 17.31 -23.19
C PRO A 28 17.27 16.72 -22.14
N SER A 29 15.97 16.72 -22.43
CA SER A 29 15.00 16.11 -21.54
C SER A 29 15.38 14.64 -21.33
N LEU A 30 15.82 14.30 -20.13
CA LEU A 30 16.10 12.91 -19.72
C LEU A 30 14.83 12.07 -19.73
N LEU A 31 13.67 12.72 -19.59
CA LEU A 31 12.38 12.11 -19.75
C LEU A 31 12.07 11.94 -21.24
N ARG A 32 12.16 10.70 -21.72
CA ARG A 32 11.67 10.31 -23.05
C ARG A 32 10.23 9.84 -22.94
N LEU A 33 9.29 10.75 -23.15
CA LEU A 33 7.88 10.38 -23.35
C LEU A 33 7.71 9.89 -24.79
N PRO A 34 7.13 8.70 -25.03
CA PRO A 34 6.72 8.31 -26.37
C PRO A 34 5.70 9.34 -26.89
N ILE A 35 6.04 10.04 -27.97
CA ILE A 35 5.14 10.99 -28.63
C ILE A 35 4.07 10.18 -29.38
N ASP A 36 2.81 10.42 -29.03
CA ASP A 36 1.56 10.04 -29.72
C ASP A 36 1.56 8.70 -30.45
N ARG A 37 1.22 7.63 -29.73
CA ARG A 37 0.47 6.55 -30.38
C ARG A 37 -0.96 7.05 -30.58
N PRO A 38 -1.52 7.00 -31.80
CA PRO A 38 -2.94 7.28 -31.98
C PRO A 38 -3.73 6.38 -31.02
N ARG A 39 -4.77 6.94 -30.39
CA ARG A 39 -5.78 6.18 -29.64
C ARG A 39 -6.52 5.25 -30.62
N SER A 40 -5.84 4.24 -31.17
CA SER A 40 -6.51 3.00 -31.59
C SER A 40 -7.26 2.51 -30.37
N SER A 41 -8.49 2.02 -30.51
CA SER A 41 -9.36 1.44 -29.46
C SER A 41 -8.58 0.65 -28.39
N ALA A 42 -7.94 1.36 -27.46
CA ALA A 42 -6.74 0.85 -26.81
C ALA A 42 -7.19 -0.10 -25.73
N ARG A 43 -6.89 -1.38 -25.94
CA ARG A 43 -6.95 -2.37 -24.87
C ARG A 43 -6.33 -1.74 -23.63
N ARG A 44 -7.07 -1.75 -22.53
CA ARG A 44 -6.64 -1.17 -21.26
C ARG A 44 -5.24 -1.69 -20.94
N ASP A 45 -4.33 -0.79 -20.61
CA ASP A 45 -3.07 -1.19 -20.01
C ASP A 45 -3.35 -1.64 -18.57
N CYS A 46 -3.37 -2.96 -18.37
CA CYS A 46 -3.75 -3.57 -17.11
C CYS A 46 -2.72 -3.34 -16.00
N GLU A 47 -1.46 -3.09 -16.36
CA GLU A 47 -0.44 -2.68 -15.40
C GLU A 47 -0.71 -1.25 -14.91
N SER A 48 -0.97 -0.33 -15.83
CA SER A 48 -1.38 1.03 -15.49
C SER A 48 -2.68 1.06 -14.68
N TRP A 49 -3.66 0.22 -15.02
CA TRP A 49 -4.89 0.10 -14.23
C TRP A 49 -4.61 -0.42 -12.81
N ARG A 50 -3.82 -1.49 -12.66
CA ARG A 50 -3.41 -1.98 -11.32
C ARG A 50 -2.74 -0.86 -10.52
N PHE A 51 -1.85 -0.10 -11.15
CA PHE A 51 -1.20 1.02 -10.48
C PHE A 51 -2.24 2.02 -9.93
N THR A 52 -3.24 2.40 -10.72
CA THR A 52 -4.30 3.31 -10.25
C THR A 52 -5.15 2.72 -9.12
N VAL A 53 -5.32 1.39 -9.09
CA VAL A 53 -5.99 0.70 -7.97
C VAL A 53 -5.14 0.78 -6.70
N GLU A 54 -3.85 0.44 -6.81
CA GLU A 54 -2.93 0.43 -5.66
C GLU A 54 -2.70 1.82 -5.06
N THR A 55 -2.67 2.87 -5.88
CA THR A 55 -2.50 4.26 -5.42
C THR A 55 -3.80 4.95 -4.99
N ASN A 56 -4.94 4.24 -5.06
CA ASN A 56 -6.28 4.77 -4.80
C ASN A 56 -6.77 5.84 -5.80
N ASP A 57 -6.10 6.00 -6.95
CA ASP A 57 -6.51 6.95 -7.99
C ASP A 57 -7.75 6.47 -8.76
N ALA A 58 -7.96 5.14 -8.85
CA ALA A 58 -9.12 4.54 -9.49
C ALA A 58 -10.44 4.82 -8.74
N GLY A 59 -10.37 5.17 -7.45
CA GLY A 59 -11.55 5.27 -6.58
C GLY A 59 -12.30 3.94 -6.43
N PRO A 60 -13.60 3.96 -6.13
CA PRO A 60 -14.40 2.74 -6.03
C PRO A 60 -14.54 2.01 -7.36
N TRP A 61 -14.24 0.71 -7.37
CA TRP A 61 -14.44 -0.19 -8.51
C TRP A 61 -15.11 -1.49 -8.06
N LYS A 62 -15.73 -2.21 -9.00
CA LYS A 62 -16.62 -3.35 -8.69
C LYS A 62 -16.02 -4.72 -8.99
N GLN A 63 -15.23 -4.80 -10.05
CA GLN A 63 -14.63 -6.04 -10.54
C GLN A 63 -13.40 -5.70 -11.37
N VAL A 64 -12.49 -6.66 -11.48
CA VAL A 64 -11.38 -6.61 -12.43
C VAL A 64 -11.97 -6.46 -13.84
N PRO A 65 -11.49 -5.51 -14.67
CA PRO A 65 -11.90 -5.45 -16.08
C PRO A 65 -11.65 -6.80 -16.74
N GLY A 66 -12.62 -7.36 -17.45
CA GLY A 66 -12.48 -8.69 -18.05
C GLY A 66 -11.26 -8.80 -18.98
N GLU A 67 -10.88 -7.71 -19.65
CA GLU A 67 -9.66 -7.67 -20.47
C GLU A 67 -8.33 -7.80 -19.68
N CYS A 68 -8.39 -7.66 -18.35
CA CYS A 68 -7.27 -7.68 -17.40
C CYS A 68 -7.19 -8.91 -16.51
N GLU A 69 -8.13 -9.85 -16.61
CA GLU A 69 -8.12 -11.10 -15.82
C GLU A 69 -6.79 -11.84 -15.94
N ALA A 70 -6.36 -12.15 -17.17
CA ALA A 70 -5.09 -12.85 -17.43
C ALA A 70 -3.85 -12.07 -16.94
N TYR A 71 -3.93 -10.73 -16.89
CA TYR A 71 -2.86 -9.92 -16.31
C TYR A 71 -2.83 -10.07 -14.78
N VAL A 72 -4.00 -10.05 -14.12
CA VAL A 72 -4.11 -10.21 -12.67
C VAL A 72 -3.65 -11.59 -12.23
N GLU A 73 -4.06 -12.65 -12.93
CA GLU A 73 -3.55 -14.01 -12.75
C GLU A 73 -2.01 -14.05 -12.83
N ALA A 74 -1.45 -13.55 -13.93
CA ALA A 74 0.00 -13.58 -14.14
C ALA A 74 0.78 -12.76 -13.09
N TYR A 75 0.21 -11.65 -12.62
CA TYR A 75 0.80 -10.85 -11.56
C TYR A 75 0.82 -11.62 -10.23
N LEU A 76 -0.32 -12.19 -9.81
CA LEU A 76 -0.49 -12.88 -8.53
C LEU A 76 0.31 -14.19 -8.46
N ALA A 77 0.40 -14.93 -9.56
CA ALA A 77 1.20 -16.15 -9.66
C ALA A 77 2.70 -15.87 -9.88
N GLY A 78 3.07 -14.62 -10.20
CA GLY A 78 4.41 -14.24 -10.63
C GLY A 78 5.31 -13.73 -9.51
N GLU A 79 6.60 -13.62 -9.82
CA GLU A 79 7.62 -13.07 -8.92
C GLU A 79 7.34 -11.63 -8.52
N ARG A 80 6.55 -10.89 -9.33
CA ARG A 80 6.27 -9.48 -9.05
C ARG A 80 5.39 -9.29 -7.83
N TYR A 81 4.34 -10.09 -7.64
CA TYR A 81 3.50 -10.02 -6.44
C TYR A 81 4.31 -10.36 -5.18
N ALA A 82 5.19 -11.36 -5.26
CA ALA A 82 6.10 -11.72 -4.18
C ALA A 82 7.09 -10.59 -3.85
N ALA A 83 7.68 -9.95 -4.88
CA ALA A 83 8.61 -8.84 -4.73
C ALA A 83 7.93 -7.58 -4.15
N ASP A 84 6.75 -7.21 -4.66
CA ASP A 84 5.96 -6.07 -4.17
C ASP A 84 5.58 -6.31 -2.70
N SER A 85 5.09 -7.51 -2.36
CA SER A 85 4.76 -7.91 -0.97
C SER A 85 5.98 -7.90 -0.04
N ARG A 86 7.13 -8.39 -0.52
CA ARG A 86 8.39 -8.38 0.24
C ARG A 86 8.87 -6.96 0.50
N ALA A 87 8.79 -6.06 -0.48
CA ALA A 87 9.20 -4.67 -0.32
C ALA A 87 8.38 -3.97 0.78
N VAL A 88 7.07 -4.23 0.84
CA VAL A 88 6.19 -3.72 1.91
C VAL A 88 6.59 -4.29 3.28
N ALA A 89 6.89 -5.59 3.35
CA ALA A 89 7.31 -6.24 4.59
C ALA A 89 8.66 -5.71 5.10
N GLU A 90 9.66 -5.55 4.22
CA GLU A 90 10.97 -5.00 4.58
C GLU A 90 10.87 -3.54 5.04
N ALA A 91 10.05 -2.72 4.36
CA ALA A 91 9.79 -1.34 4.79
C ALA A 91 9.07 -1.28 6.15
N SER A 92 8.15 -2.20 6.41
CA SER A 92 7.47 -2.36 7.69
C SER A 92 8.46 -2.67 8.81
N LEU A 93 9.31 -3.68 8.61
CA LEU A 93 10.30 -4.10 9.61
C LEU A 93 11.35 -3.01 9.88
N ALA A 94 11.84 -2.34 8.84
CA ALA A 94 12.80 -1.24 8.99
C ALA A 94 12.22 -0.10 9.85
N PHE A 95 10.94 0.23 9.64
CA PHE A 95 10.23 1.21 10.47
C PHE A 95 10.04 0.72 11.91
N ALA A 96 9.55 -0.51 12.10
CA ALA A 96 9.34 -1.10 13.43
C ALA A 96 10.63 -1.11 14.27
N SER A 97 11.75 -1.54 13.65
CA SER A 97 13.06 -1.60 14.30
C SER A 97 13.57 -0.23 14.73
N GLY A 98 13.33 0.81 13.91
CA GLY A 98 13.70 2.19 14.24
C GLY A 98 12.88 2.80 15.39
N GLU A 99 11.69 2.24 15.67
CA GLU A 99 10.80 2.68 16.74
C GLU A 99 10.96 1.89 18.03
N SER A 100 11.29 0.59 17.95
CA SER A 100 11.49 -0.31 19.09
C SER A 100 12.58 0.18 20.08
N GLY A 101 13.58 0.93 19.61
CA GLY A 101 14.61 1.54 20.46
C GLY A 101 14.23 2.84 21.18
N ARG A 102 13.02 3.37 20.97
CA ARG A 102 12.54 4.64 21.56
C ARG A 102 11.54 4.45 22.70
N ALA A 103 11.15 3.21 22.99
CA ALA A 103 10.17 2.85 24.01
C ALA A 103 10.78 2.89 25.42
N GLY A 104 11.06 4.10 25.92
CA GLY A 104 11.38 4.34 27.32
C GLY A 104 10.10 4.53 28.16
N THR A 105 9.73 3.50 28.92
CA THR A 105 9.10 3.56 30.27
C THR A 105 7.95 4.53 30.56
N VAL A 106 7.12 4.93 29.58
CA VAL A 106 5.87 5.69 29.89
C VAL A 106 4.71 5.22 29.00
N GLY A 107 3.95 4.24 29.53
CA GLY A 107 2.52 4.00 29.25
C GLY A 107 2.14 3.45 27.87
N GLY A 108 1.84 2.15 27.81
CA GLY A 108 1.16 1.48 26.69
C GLY A 108 2.00 0.39 25.99
N SER A 109 1.39 -0.75 25.64
CA SER A 109 2.05 -1.79 24.83
C SER A 109 2.05 -1.37 23.36
N ASP A 110 3.20 -1.48 22.71
CA ASP A 110 3.33 -1.23 21.27
C ASP A 110 2.59 -2.31 20.49
N ALA A 111 1.64 -1.90 19.66
CA ALA A 111 0.84 -2.81 18.86
C ALA A 111 1.10 -2.64 17.36
N TRP A 112 1.05 -3.76 16.65
CA TRP A 112 0.89 -3.80 15.21
C TRP A 112 -0.46 -4.42 14.86
N VAL A 113 -1.27 -3.69 14.10
CA VAL A 113 -2.55 -4.19 13.62
C VAL A 113 -2.36 -4.81 12.24
N PHE A 114 -2.90 -6.00 12.03
CA PHE A 114 -2.97 -6.64 10.73
C PHE A 114 -4.43 -6.87 10.34
N ASP A 115 -4.77 -6.55 9.10
CA ASP A 115 -5.86 -7.25 8.42
C ASP A 115 -5.51 -8.73 8.19
N VAL A 116 -6.50 -9.58 7.87
CA VAL A 116 -6.31 -11.02 7.65
C VAL A 116 -6.33 -11.40 6.17
N ASP A 117 -7.36 -11.03 5.43
CA ASP A 117 -7.61 -11.55 4.06
C ASP A 117 -6.78 -10.76 3.04
N GLU A 118 -6.00 -11.44 2.20
CA GLU A 118 -4.99 -10.82 1.30
C GLU A 118 -3.89 -10.02 2.02
N THR A 119 -3.87 -10.08 3.36
CA THR A 119 -2.85 -9.46 4.21
C THR A 119 -1.98 -10.50 4.91
N LEU A 120 -2.59 -11.44 5.63
CA LEU A 120 -1.90 -12.57 6.29
C LEU A 120 -2.22 -13.89 5.59
N LEU A 121 -3.49 -14.12 5.26
CA LEU A 121 -3.97 -15.30 4.55
C LEU A 121 -4.25 -14.94 3.09
N SER A 122 -3.90 -15.82 2.17
CA SER A 122 -4.24 -15.66 0.76
C SER A 122 -5.45 -16.50 0.39
N ASN A 123 -6.52 -15.85 -0.06
CA ASN A 123 -7.68 -16.46 -0.66
C ASN A 123 -7.52 -16.63 -2.17
N LEU A 124 -6.31 -16.48 -2.71
CA LEU A 124 -6.02 -16.72 -4.12
C LEU A 124 -6.50 -18.09 -4.64
N PRO A 125 -6.48 -19.20 -3.87
CA PRO A 125 -7.06 -20.45 -4.34
C PRO A 125 -8.56 -20.34 -4.67
N PHE A 126 -9.33 -19.59 -3.88
CA PHE A 126 -10.73 -19.29 -4.18
C PHE A 126 -10.83 -18.42 -5.45
N TYR A 127 -10.07 -17.33 -5.52
CA TYR A 127 -10.14 -16.43 -6.67
C TYR A 127 -9.65 -17.06 -7.98
N ALA A 128 -8.74 -18.04 -7.93
CA ALA A 128 -8.29 -18.78 -9.10
C ALA A 128 -9.42 -19.61 -9.74
N GLU A 129 -10.40 -20.04 -8.95
CA GLU A 129 -11.60 -20.75 -9.44
C GLU A 129 -12.75 -19.79 -9.78
N ASN A 130 -12.59 -18.49 -9.53
CA ASN A 130 -13.63 -17.46 -9.68
C ASN A 130 -13.10 -16.23 -10.45
N GLY A 131 -12.33 -16.49 -11.52
CA GLY A 131 -11.89 -15.49 -12.50
C GLY A 131 -11.02 -14.35 -11.95
N TYR A 132 -10.25 -14.58 -10.89
CA TYR A 132 -9.29 -13.62 -10.32
C TYR A 132 -9.89 -12.22 -10.02
N GLY A 133 -11.18 -12.17 -9.69
CA GLY A 133 -11.92 -10.93 -9.41
C GLY A 133 -12.62 -10.29 -10.62
N ALA A 134 -12.54 -10.91 -11.80
CA ALA A 134 -13.30 -10.49 -12.98
C ALA A 134 -14.77 -10.97 -12.94
N GLU A 135 -15.03 -12.05 -12.21
CA GLU A 135 -16.38 -12.57 -11.95
C GLU A 135 -17.08 -11.85 -10.79
N ILE A 136 -18.41 -11.98 -10.73
CA ILE A 136 -19.22 -11.39 -9.66
C ILE A 136 -18.94 -12.14 -8.36
N PHE A 137 -18.53 -11.42 -7.33
CA PHE A 137 -18.29 -11.99 -6.00
C PHE A 137 -19.57 -12.62 -5.41
N ASN A 138 -19.45 -13.87 -4.96
CA ASN A 138 -20.52 -14.59 -4.28
C ASN A 138 -20.13 -14.84 -2.82
N GLU A 139 -20.75 -14.07 -1.93
CA GLU A 139 -20.51 -14.10 -0.49
C GLU A 139 -20.78 -15.48 0.13
N THR A 140 -21.82 -16.19 -0.31
CA THR A 140 -22.14 -17.53 0.20
C THR A 140 -21.00 -18.51 -0.07
N SER A 141 -20.52 -18.56 -1.32
CA SER A 141 -19.41 -19.46 -1.70
C SER A 141 -18.09 -19.05 -1.04
N PHE A 142 -17.86 -17.76 -0.81
CA PHE A 142 -16.68 -17.29 -0.11
C PHE A 142 -16.72 -17.66 1.37
N ASN A 143 -17.89 -17.58 2.01
CA ASN A 143 -18.06 -18.01 3.39
C ASN A 143 -17.81 -19.52 3.54
N GLU A 144 -18.29 -20.33 2.59
CA GLU A 144 -17.98 -21.77 2.54
C GLU A 144 -16.46 -22.01 2.40
N TRP A 145 -15.76 -21.23 1.57
CA TRP A 145 -14.30 -21.28 1.46
C TRP A 145 -13.59 -20.94 2.77
N VAL A 146 -14.01 -19.87 3.46
CA VAL A 146 -13.44 -19.48 4.76
C VAL A 146 -13.61 -20.60 5.79
N ASP A 147 -14.75 -21.28 5.80
CA ASP A 147 -15.05 -22.37 6.73
C ASP A 147 -14.20 -23.63 6.48
N VAL A 148 -13.60 -23.77 5.29
CA VAL A 148 -12.60 -24.84 5.02
C VAL A 148 -11.33 -24.63 5.85
N ALA A 149 -11.00 -23.39 6.23
CA ALA A 149 -9.87 -23.03 7.08
C ALA A 149 -8.48 -23.51 6.55
N ARG A 150 -8.27 -23.40 5.23
CA ARG A 150 -7.02 -23.84 4.56
C ARG A 150 -6.38 -22.79 3.65
N ALA A 151 -6.74 -21.51 3.79
CA ALA A 151 -6.07 -20.43 3.07
C ALA A 151 -4.57 -20.42 3.42
N PRO A 152 -3.64 -20.45 2.46
CA PRO A 152 -2.21 -20.41 2.75
C PRO A 152 -1.77 -19.05 3.31
N ALA A 153 -0.63 -19.02 4.00
CA ALA A 153 -0.01 -17.77 4.42
C ALA A 153 0.53 -16.98 3.22
N LEU A 154 0.46 -15.66 3.30
CA LEU A 154 1.33 -14.78 2.52
C LEU A 154 2.72 -14.77 3.15
N GLN A 155 3.70 -15.37 2.46
CA GLN A 155 4.99 -15.69 3.06
C GLN A 155 5.76 -14.46 3.57
N SER A 156 5.73 -13.33 2.86
CA SER A 156 6.34 -12.07 3.29
C SER A 156 5.67 -11.51 4.55
N SER A 157 4.36 -11.69 4.68
CA SER A 157 3.60 -11.26 5.86
C SER A 157 3.84 -12.18 7.06
N LEU A 158 3.96 -13.49 6.85
CA LEU A 158 4.34 -14.45 7.90
C LEU A 158 5.73 -14.13 8.45
N TRP A 159 6.68 -13.84 7.57
CA TRP A 159 8.01 -13.39 7.98
C TRP A 159 7.93 -12.09 8.81
N LEU A 160 7.28 -11.05 8.31
CA LEU A 160 7.12 -9.78 9.04
C LEU A 160 6.47 -10.01 10.42
N TYR A 161 5.40 -10.80 10.48
CA TYR A 161 4.68 -11.12 11.71
C TYR A 161 5.62 -11.68 12.78
N GLN A 162 6.46 -12.66 12.40
CA GLN A 162 7.43 -13.27 13.31
C GLN A 162 8.52 -12.28 13.75
N GLU A 163 9.01 -11.44 12.84
CA GLU A 163 10.00 -10.42 13.18
C GLU A 163 9.44 -9.36 14.13
N LEU A 164 8.18 -8.94 13.96
CA LEU A 164 7.53 -8.01 14.89
C LEU A 164 7.37 -8.62 16.28
N GLN A 165 7.04 -9.91 16.38
CA GLN A 165 7.01 -10.62 17.65
C GLN A 165 8.39 -10.69 18.32
N ASN A 166 9.45 -10.91 17.53
CA ASN A 166 10.84 -10.89 18.02
C ASN A 166 11.26 -9.50 18.54
N LEU A 167 10.65 -8.43 18.03
CA LEU A 167 10.82 -7.06 18.53
C LEU A 167 9.96 -6.77 19.78
N GLY A 168 9.19 -7.74 20.29
CA GLY A 168 8.30 -7.57 21.43
C GLY A 168 7.04 -6.74 21.12
N ILE A 169 6.71 -6.56 19.85
CA ILE A 169 5.51 -5.81 19.43
C ILE A 169 4.29 -6.74 19.55
N THR A 170 3.26 -6.25 20.22
CA THR A 170 1.99 -6.95 20.38
C THR A 170 1.25 -7.03 19.05
N ILE A 171 0.80 -8.21 18.65
CA ILE A 171 0.08 -8.39 17.38
C ILE A 171 -1.42 -8.43 17.61
N ILE A 172 -2.15 -7.59 16.87
CA ILE A 172 -3.62 -7.54 16.90
C ILE A 172 -4.14 -7.81 15.49
N LEU A 173 -5.10 -8.73 15.37
CA LEU A 173 -5.77 -9.06 14.12
C LEU A 173 -7.12 -8.36 14.05
N LEU A 174 -7.37 -7.62 12.97
CA LEU A 174 -8.60 -6.85 12.74
C LEU A 174 -9.13 -7.12 11.33
N THR A 175 -10.08 -8.04 11.23
CA THR A 175 -10.59 -8.56 9.95
C THR A 175 -12.01 -8.11 9.63
N GLY A 176 -12.34 -8.07 8.34
CA GLY A 176 -13.72 -7.92 7.86
C GLY A 176 -14.57 -9.18 7.98
N ARG A 177 -14.00 -10.34 8.31
CA ARG A 177 -14.76 -11.57 8.59
C ARG A 177 -15.73 -11.37 9.75
N SER A 178 -16.82 -12.14 9.73
CA SER A 178 -17.83 -12.07 10.78
C SER A 178 -17.48 -12.95 11.97
N GLU A 179 -17.97 -12.60 13.16
CA GLU A 179 -17.75 -13.32 14.41
C GLU A 179 -18.14 -14.81 14.32
N PHE A 180 -19.13 -15.17 13.50
CA PHE A 180 -19.49 -16.58 13.29
C PHE A 180 -18.34 -17.42 12.71
N GLN A 181 -17.38 -16.78 12.02
CA GLN A 181 -16.22 -17.42 11.40
C GLN A 181 -15.00 -17.44 12.33
N ARG A 182 -15.13 -17.05 13.61
CA ARG A 182 -13.98 -16.98 14.54
C ARG A 182 -13.19 -18.28 14.58
N ASN A 183 -13.86 -19.40 14.83
CA ASN A 183 -13.19 -20.69 14.98
C ASN A 183 -12.48 -21.13 13.68
N ALA A 184 -13.14 -20.98 12.52
CA ALA A 184 -12.53 -21.28 11.22
C ALA A 184 -11.32 -20.37 10.96
N THR A 185 -11.42 -19.08 11.30
CA THR A 185 -10.33 -18.12 11.14
C THR A 185 -9.14 -18.46 12.03
N GLU A 186 -9.36 -18.74 13.31
CA GLU A 186 -8.29 -19.13 14.24
C GLU A 186 -7.61 -20.44 13.82
N GLN A 187 -8.39 -21.44 13.40
CA GLN A 187 -7.86 -22.69 12.83
C GLN A 187 -7.00 -22.43 11.60
N ASN A 188 -7.46 -21.57 10.69
CA ASN A 188 -6.71 -21.22 9.50
C ASN A 188 -5.41 -20.47 9.84
N MET A 189 -5.45 -19.53 10.79
CA MET A 189 -4.25 -18.81 11.24
C MET A 189 -3.19 -19.79 11.77
N LEU A 190 -3.61 -20.77 12.59
CA LEU A 190 -2.72 -21.82 13.11
C LEU A 190 -2.18 -22.73 11.99
N PHE A 191 -3.04 -23.11 11.04
CA PHE A 191 -2.66 -23.90 9.86
C PHE A 191 -1.59 -23.17 9.02
N ALA A 192 -1.78 -21.88 8.80
CA ALA A 192 -0.88 -21.01 8.04
C ALA A 192 0.43 -20.66 8.80
N GLY A 193 0.56 -21.08 10.07
CA GLY A 193 1.78 -20.89 10.86
C GLY A 193 1.81 -19.63 11.73
N TYR A 194 0.72 -18.87 11.77
CA TYR A 194 0.57 -17.74 12.69
C TYR A 194 0.20 -18.21 14.09
N ARG A 195 0.80 -17.61 15.12
CA ARG A 195 0.59 -17.95 16.53
C ARG A 195 0.78 -16.72 17.41
N SER A 196 0.23 -16.74 18.62
CA SER A 196 0.52 -15.74 19.65
C SER A 196 0.12 -14.30 19.28
N TRP A 197 -1.02 -14.13 18.61
CA TRP A 197 -1.69 -12.84 18.57
C TRP A 197 -2.36 -12.55 19.91
N GLU A 198 -2.44 -11.28 20.28
CA GLU A 198 -3.09 -10.82 21.51
C GLU A 198 -4.61 -10.81 21.39
N ARG A 199 -5.12 -10.35 20.24
CA ARG A 199 -6.56 -10.24 19.99
C ARG A 199 -6.88 -10.52 18.54
N LEU A 200 -7.99 -11.24 18.33
CA LEU A 200 -8.65 -11.37 17.03
C LEU A 200 -10.01 -10.68 17.11
N ILE A 201 -10.13 -9.57 16.38
CA ILE A 201 -11.33 -8.73 16.29
C ILE A 201 -12.03 -9.03 14.95
N LEU A 202 -13.25 -9.55 15.02
CA LEU A 202 -14.12 -9.79 13.87
C LEU A 202 -15.35 -8.88 13.93
N ARG A 203 -16.06 -8.76 12.82
CA ARG A 203 -17.32 -8.01 12.75
C ARG A 203 -18.40 -8.67 13.59
N GLN A 204 -19.06 -7.88 14.42
CA GLN A 204 -20.24 -8.30 15.18
C GLN A 204 -21.53 -7.97 14.39
N ASP A 205 -22.66 -8.53 14.80
CA ASP A 205 -23.98 -8.17 14.24
C ASP A 205 -24.26 -6.66 14.34
N SER A 206 -23.76 -6.00 15.39
CA SER A 206 -23.87 -4.55 15.57
C SER A 206 -23.08 -3.73 14.55
N ASP A 207 -22.21 -4.36 13.77
CA ASP A 207 -21.40 -3.70 12.74
C ASP A 207 -22.02 -3.82 11.34
N MET A 208 -23.16 -4.50 11.20
CA MET A 208 -23.89 -4.58 9.94
C MET A 208 -24.21 -3.19 9.39
N GLY A 209 -23.93 -2.98 8.10
CA GLY A 209 -24.13 -1.71 7.40
C GLY A 209 -23.03 -0.66 7.60
N LYS A 210 -22.07 -0.88 8.51
CA LYS A 210 -20.88 0.00 8.61
C LYS A 210 -19.91 -0.30 7.47
N SER A 211 -19.36 0.74 6.84
CA SER A 211 -18.23 0.58 5.92
C SER A 211 -17.01 -0.01 6.64
N ALA A 212 -16.09 -0.62 5.90
CA ALA A 212 -14.86 -1.16 6.47
C ALA A 212 -14.01 -0.05 7.12
N VAL A 213 -13.91 1.13 6.48
CA VAL A 213 -13.22 2.29 7.07
C VAL A 213 -13.77 2.63 8.45
N VAL A 214 -15.10 2.74 8.59
CA VAL A 214 -15.72 3.15 9.86
C VAL A 214 -15.53 2.06 10.92
N TYR A 215 -15.90 0.82 10.59
CA TYR A 215 -15.73 -0.32 11.50
C TYR A 215 -14.28 -0.45 11.99
N LYS A 216 -13.30 -0.48 11.09
CA LYS A 216 -11.90 -0.66 11.48
C LYS A 216 -11.35 0.54 12.24
N SER A 217 -11.80 1.76 11.93
CA SER A 217 -11.43 2.95 12.70
C SER A 217 -11.95 2.90 14.14
N GLU A 218 -13.21 2.48 14.34
CA GLU A 218 -13.79 2.31 15.68
C GLU A 218 -13.00 1.28 16.50
N ARG A 219 -12.68 0.12 15.90
CA ARG A 219 -11.88 -0.91 16.58
C ARG A 219 -10.48 -0.44 16.93
N ARG A 220 -9.81 0.32 16.06
CA ARG A 220 -8.51 0.94 16.41
C ARG A 220 -8.63 1.98 17.50
N ALA A 221 -9.71 2.77 17.53
CA ALA A 221 -9.95 3.74 18.60
C ALA A 221 -10.16 3.07 19.96
N GLU A 222 -10.87 1.94 20.00
CA GLU A 222 -11.00 1.10 21.20
C GLU A 222 -9.62 0.67 21.73
N LEU A 223 -8.73 0.19 20.85
CA LEU A 223 -7.36 -0.18 21.23
C LEU A 223 -6.56 1.00 21.80
N VAL A 224 -6.67 2.18 21.19
CA VAL A 224 -5.99 3.39 21.69
C VAL A 224 -6.53 3.79 23.07
N LEU A 225 -7.85 3.70 23.28
CA LEU A 225 -8.48 3.99 24.58
C LEU A 225 -8.06 2.97 25.66
N GLU A 226 -7.81 1.72 25.29
CA GLU A 226 -7.25 0.69 26.16
C GLU A 226 -5.75 0.90 26.46
N GLY A 227 -5.10 1.88 25.83
CA GLY A 227 -3.71 2.25 26.09
C GLY A 227 -2.71 1.64 25.12
N TYR A 228 -3.13 0.99 24.03
CA TYR A 228 -2.21 0.53 23.00
C TYR A 228 -1.64 1.70 22.20
N ARG A 229 -0.33 1.64 21.92
CA ARG A 229 0.30 2.52 20.93
C ARG A 229 0.40 1.78 19.61
N ILE A 230 -0.51 2.09 18.68
CA ILE A 230 -0.51 1.45 17.36
C ILE A 230 0.64 2.01 16.51
N LEU A 231 1.77 1.29 16.49
CA LEU A 231 2.96 1.67 15.72
C LEU A 231 2.72 1.51 14.23
N GLY A 232 2.23 0.33 13.84
CA GLY A 232 2.02 -0.06 12.45
C GLY A 232 0.65 -0.64 12.23
N ASN A 233 0.14 -0.45 11.02
CA ASN A 233 -1.06 -1.10 10.52
C ASN A 233 -0.79 -1.61 9.10
N SER A 234 -0.99 -2.90 8.88
CA SER A 234 -0.80 -3.56 7.59
C SER A 234 -2.12 -4.10 7.08
N GLY A 235 -2.43 -3.78 5.82
CA GLY A 235 -3.68 -4.19 5.17
C GLY A 235 -3.56 -4.12 3.65
N ASP A 236 -4.34 -4.92 2.96
CA ASP A 236 -4.39 -4.99 1.50
C ASP A 236 -5.39 -3.99 0.91
N GLN A 237 -6.25 -3.38 1.73
CA GLN A 237 -7.20 -2.36 1.32
C GLN A 237 -6.88 -1.01 1.94
N TRP A 238 -7.19 0.07 1.21
CA TRP A 238 -7.12 1.42 1.80
C TRP A 238 -8.12 1.59 2.95
N SER A 239 -9.21 0.82 2.96
CA SER A 239 -10.17 0.81 4.06
C SER A 239 -9.63 0.26 5.38
N ASP A 240 -8.54 -0.52 5.33
CA ASP A 240 -7.82 -0.96 6.53
C ASP A 240 -7.02 0.16 7.16
N LEU A 241 -6.57 1.11 6.35
CA LEU A 241 -5.48 2.03 6.66
C LEU A 241 -5.92 3.48 6.87
N LEU A 242 -7.09 3.84 6.32
CA LEU A 242 -7.68 5.18 6.37
C LEU A 242 -8.72 5.32 7.49
N GLY A 243 -9.26 6.53 7.62
CA GLY A 243 -10.24 6.90 8.63
C GLY A 243 -9.59 7.58 9.83
N PHE A 244 -10.02 7.21 11.04
CA PHE A 244 -9.48 7.75 12.30
C PHE A 244 -8.77 6.66 13.11
N ALA A 245 -8.14 7.06 14.22
CA ALA A 245 -7.27 6.19 15.03
C ALA A 245 -6.26 5.41 14.17
N VAL A 246 -5.67 6.10 13.19
CA VAL A 246 -4.66 5.52 12.30
C VAL A 246 -3.39 5.23 13.08
N ALA A 247 -2.66 4.20 12.66
CA ALA A 247 -1.35 3.87 13.22
C ALA A 247 -0.35 5.01 12.98
N LYS A 248 0.78 4.99 13.70
CA LYS A 248 1.90 5.90 13.42
C LYS A 248 2.38 5.77 11.98
N ARG A 249 2.31 4.58 11.39
CA ARG A 249 2.49 4.37 9.95
C ARG A 249 1.62 3.22 9.43
N SER A 250 1.02 3.44 8.25
CA SER A 250 0.24 2.43 7.53
C SER A 250 1.04 1.83 6.37
N PHE A 251 0.84 0.55 6.10
CA PHE A 251 1.54 -0.21 5.06
C PHE A 251 0.53 -0.97 4.20
N LYS A 252 0.40 -0.56 2.94
CA LYS A 252 -0.53 -1.13 1.95
C LYS A 252 0.12 -2.32 1.24
N LEU A 253 -0.46 -3.50 1.40
CA LEU A 253 -0.12 -4.68 0.61
C LEU A 253 -0.84 -4.63 -0.75
N PRO A 254 -0.27 -5.19 -1.82
CA PRO A 254 -0.92 -5.21 -3.11
C PRO A 254 -2.13 -6.16 -3.12
N ASN A 255 -3.24 -5.70 -3.68
CA ASN A 255 -4.39 -6.56 -3.98
C ASN A 255 -5.19 -6.00 -5.17
N PRO A 256 -5.03 -6.58 -6.37
CA PRO A 256 -5.81 -6.21 -7.55
C PRO A 256 -7.11 -7.00 -7.72
N MET A 257 -7.46 -7.95 -6.84
CA MET A 257 -8.59 -8.87 -7.04
C MET A 257 -9.93 -8.24 -6.65
N TYR A 258 -9.95 -7.39 -5.62
CA TYR A 258 -11.18 -6.75 -5.15
C TYR A 258 -10.92 -5.40 -4.47
N TYR A 259 -12.01 -4.67 -4.24
CA TYR A 259 -12.02 -3.39 -3.53
C TYR A 259 -13.05 -3.38 -2.41
N ILE A 260 -12.63 -2.92 -1.23
CA ILE A 260 -13.49 -2.74 -0.06
C ILE A 260 -13.38 -1.31 0.45
N ALA A 261 -14.53 -0.66 0.68
CA ALA A 261 -14.65 0.69 1.24
C ALA A 261 -15.09 0.68 2.72
#